data_AF-A0A428NLT5-F1
#
_entry.id   AF-A0A428NLT5-F1
#
_cell.length_a   1.000
_cell.length_b   1.000
_cell.length_c   1.000
_cell.angle_alpha   90.00
_cell.angle_beta   90.00
_cell.angle_gamma   90.00
#
_symmetry.space_group_name_H-M   'P 1'
#
loop_
_entity.id
_entity.type
_entity.pdbx_description
1 polymer ?
#
loop_
_entity_poly.entity_id
_entity_poly.type
_entity_poly.pdbx_seq_one_letter_code
_entity_poly.pdbx_strand_id
1 'polypeptide(L)'
;MPYTNLDSENLTDKAVKYLYHHLFLPAELPDGDDGRPEDERLLMGFVHHSLESFLVKTDPEAGAAIKACSAMIERLQKSKNAHGFLSAGGVQSVLQQLSLEVVATRGRLVRRFPANATEISCRDLEDEDFQAALAKTLAKMSHQTVEETKHKVKKAKQEHPEDRETVHPRIVVDLLPGILRGAGEQVSVTGISKNTHEEVMWSNSKLPWRRSPL
;
A
#
# COMPACT_ATOMS: atom_id res chain seq x y z
N MET A 1 22.59 15.40 20.90
CA MET A 1 23.87 15.48 20.15
C MET A 1 23.52 15.51 18.68
N PRO A 2 23.96 16.50 17.89
CA PRO A 2 23.73 16.49 16.46
C PRO A 2 24.51 15.33 15.83
N TYR A 3 23.90 14.69 14.83
CA TYR A 3 24.47 13.60 14.06
C TYR A 3 25.81 14.05 13.47
N THR A 4 26.90 13.40 13.88
CA THR A 4 28.26 13.70 13.41
C THR A 4 28.31 13.54 11.90
N ASN A 5 28.78 14.58 11.21
CA ASN A 5 29.27 14.50 9.83
C ASN A 5 30.17 13.27 9.73
N LEU A 6 29.77 12.30 8.90
CA LEU A 6 30.69 11.30 8.40
C LEU A 6 31.60 12.04 7.43
N ASP A 7 32.72 12.56 7.92
CA ASP A 7 33.80 13.03 7.07
C ASP A 7 34.25 11.83 6.23
N SER A 8 33.85 11.81 4.96
CA SER A 8 34.21 10.77 3.99
C SER A 8 35.73 10.58 3.83
N GLU A 9 36.52 11.46 4.45
CA GLU A 9 37.98 11.50 4.38
C GLU A 9 38.70 10.65 5.44
N ASN A 10 38.02 10.05 6.44
CA ASN A 10 38.67 9.25 7.50
C ASN A 10 37.95 7.93 7.85
N LEU A 11 37.50 7.16 6.86
CA LEU A 11 37.04 5.79 7.12
C LEU A 11 38.25 4.85 7.32
N THR A 12 38.27 4.12 8.43
CA THR A 12 39.29 3.08 8.66
C THR A 12 39.12 1.94 7.66
N ASP A 13 40.21 1.23 7.35
CA ASP A 13 40.18 0.06 6.46
C ASP A 13 39.12 -0.99 6.91
N LYS A 14 38.98 -1.17 8.23
CA LYS A 14 37.94 -2.03 8.82
C LYS A 14 36.52 -1.53 8.53
N ALA A 15 36.27 -0.23 8.60
CA ALA A 15 34.97 0.37 8.30
C ALA A 15 34.63 0.29 6.80
N VAL A 16 35.61 0.55 5.92
CA VAL A 16 35.44 0.38 4.47
C VAL A 16 35.14 -1.07 4.13
N LYS A 17 35.89 -2.01 4.72
CA LYS A 17 35.64 -3.45 4.56
C LYS A 17 34.22 -3.80 5.00
N TYR A 18 33.78 -3.35 6.16
CA TYR A 18 32.42 -3.60 6.66
C TYR A 18 31.34 -3.08 5.68
N LEU A 19 31.45 -1.82 5.25
CA LEU A 19 30.53 -1.23 4.27
C LEU A 19 30.50 -2.03 2.97
N TYR A 20 31.65 -2.44 2.47
CA TYR A 20 31.75 -3.21 1.24
C TYR A 20 31.01 -4.56 1.34
N HIS A 21 31.18 -5.29 2.45
CA HIS A 21 30.55 -6.58 2.67
C HIS A 21 29.03 -6.48 2.87
N HIS A 22 28.54 -5.37 3.41
CA HIS A 22 27.12 -5.21 3.74
C HIS A 22 26.30 -4.44 2.69
N LEU A 23 26.95 -3.76 1.74
CA LEU A 23 26.28 -3.04 0.66
C LEU A 23 26.35 -3.76 -0.69
N PHE A 24 27.50 -4.36 -1.01
CA PHE A 24 27.76 -4.87 -2.36
C PHE A 24 27.87 -6.39 -2.42
N LEU A 25 28.34 -7.02 -1.34
CA LEU A 25 28.41 -8.46 -1.26
C LEU A 25 27.13 -9.03 -0.62
N PRO A 26 26.71 -10.24 -1.00
CA PRO A 26 25.70 -10.96 -0.26
C PRO A 26 26.20 -11.18 1.17
N ALA A 27 25.30 -11.11 2.15
CA ALA A 27 25.62 -11.42 3.54
C ALA A 27 26.28 -12.81 3.59
N GLU A 28 27.54 -12.85 4.03
CA GLU A 28 28.24 -14.12 4.22
C GLU A 28 27.51 -14.92 5.32
N LEU A 29 27.33 -16.23 5.11
CA LEU A 29 26.82 -17.10 6.15
C LEU A 29 27.83 -17.14 7.30
N PRO A 30 27.36 -17.18 8.57
CA PRO A 30 28.15 -16.70 9.70
C PRO A 30 29.35 -17.59 9.97
N ASP A 31 30.54 -17.01 9.86
CA ASP A 31 31.57 -17.18 10.90
C ASP A 31 31.47 -15.98 11.85
N GLY A 32 30.42 -15.99 12.69
CA GLY A 32 30.21 -15.04 13.78
C GLY A 32 29.13 -13.97 13.56
N ASP A 33 28.65 -13.41 14.69
CA ASP A 33 27.79 -12.22 14.74
C ASP A 33 28.68 -10.97 14.70
N ASP A 34 28.65 -10.23 13.60
CA ASP A 34 29.37 -8.97 13.39
C ASP A 34 28.46 -7.73 13.58
N GLY A 35 27.26 -7.93 14.15
CA GLY A 35 26.23 -6.92 14.41
C GLY A 35 26.57 -5.91 15.52
N ARG A 36 27.76 -5.30 15.47
CA ARG A 36 28.16 -4.27 16.43
C ARG A 36 27.36 -2.99 16.18
N PRO A 37 26.80 -2.35 17.22
CA PRO A 37 25.99 -1.13 17.07
C PRO A 37 26.71 0.02 16.36
N GLU A 38 28.03 0.12 16.51
CA GLU A 38 28.86 1.13 15.88
C GLU A 38 28.94 0.94 14.37
N ASP A 39 29.08 -0.30 13.91
CA ASP A 39 29.17 -0.65 12.50
C ASP A 39 27.80 -0.48 11.82
N GLU A 40 26.71 -0.89 12.48
CA GLU A 40 25.34 -0.67 11.99
C GLU A 40 25.04 0.83 11.85
N ARG A 41 25.42 1.64 12.85
CA ARG A 41 25.26 3.10 12.78
C ARG A 41 26.07 3.72 11.65
N LEU A 42 27.29 3.24 11.42
CA LEU A 42 28.15 3.68 10.33
C LEU A 42 27.54 3.33 8.97
N LEU A 43 27.05 2.11 8.80
CA LEU A 43 26.35 1.66 7.60
C LEU A 43 25.12 2.52 7.30
N MET A 44 24.22 2.67 8.28
CA MET A 44 23.00 3.47 8.13
C MET A 44 23.32 4.94 7.80
N GLY A 45 24.33 5.51 8.47
CA GLY A 45 24.78 6.88 8.20
C GLY A 45 25.34 7.05 6.79
N PHE A 46 26.18 6.11 6.34
CA PHE A 46 26.74 6.12 4.99
C PHE A 46 25.66 6.02 3.91
N VAL A 47 24.68 5.12 4.08
CA VAL A 47 23.58 4.98 3.12
C VAL A 47 22.70 6.22 3.09
N HIS A 48 22.35 6.79 4.25
CA HIS A 48 21.57 8.02 4.32
C HIS A 48 22.26 9.17 3.58
N HIS A 49 23.54 9.40 3.87
CA HIS A 49 24.34 10.43 3.21
C HIS A 49 24.46 10.21 1.70
N SER A 50 24.67 8.96 1.29
CA SER A 50 24.73 8.60 -0.14
C SER A 50 23.42 8.92 -0.85
N LEU A 51 22.28 8.56 -0.27
CA LEU A 51 20.95 8.87 -0.83
C LEU A 51 20.72 10.38 -0.96
N GLU A 52 21.11 11.17 0.04
CA GLU A 52 21.03 12.64 -0.02
C GLU A 52 21.91 13.22 -1.15
N SER A 53 23.12 12.68 -1.34
CA SER A 53 24.00 13.06 -2.46
C SER A 53 23.41 12.73 -3.83
N PHE A 54 22.74 11.57 -3.97
CA PHE A 54 22.07 11.18 -5.21
C PHE A 54 20.84 12.01 -5.50
N LEU A 55 20.11 12.45 -4.48
CA LEU A 55 18.92 13.28 -4.66
C LEU A 55 19.19 14.57 -5.45
N VAL A 56 20.38 15.16 -5.29
CA VAL A 56 20.80 16.39 -6.00
C VAL A 56 21.04 16.14 -7.51
N LYS A 57 21.24 14.89 -7.92
CA LYS A 57 21.69 14.51 -9.27
C LYS A 57 20.62 13.82 -10.12
N THR A 58 19.42 13.59 -9.57
CA THR A 58 18.40 12.72 -10.18
C THR A 58 17.18 13.51 -10.65
N ASP A 59 16.47 12.98 -11.65
CA ASP A 59 15.20 13.54 -12.14
C ASP A 59 14.06 13.44 -11.10
N PRO A 60 12.95 14.18 -11.29
CA PRO A 60 11.87 14.25 -10.30
C PRO A 60 11.18 12.92 -9.99
N GLU A 61 11.13 11.98 -10.95
CA GLU A 61 10.42 10.70 -10.79
C GLU A 61 11.24 9.75 -9.90
N ALA A 62 12.51 9.55 -10.23
CA ALA A 62 13.43 8.77 -9.39
C ALA A 62 13.75 9.48 -8.06
N GLY A 63 13.69 10.81 -8.02
CA GLY A 63 13.85 11.61 -6.80
C GLY A 63 12.79 11.33 -5.73
N ALA A 64 11.58 10.94 -6.11
CA ALA A 64 10.53 10.59 -5.15
C ALA A 64 10.88 9.31 -4.36
N ALA A 65 11.40 8.30 -5.05
CA ALA A 65 11.85 7.04 -4.44
C ALA A 65 13.03 7.26 -3.49
N ILE A 66 14.02 8.07 -3.92
CA ILE A 66 15.19 8.41 -3.10
C ILE A 66 14.76 9.13 -1.80
N LYS A 67 13.85 10.11 -1.89
CA LYS A 67 13.30 10.80 -0.71
C LYS A 67 12.62 9.84 0.26
N ALA A 68 11.82 8.90 -0.25
CA ALA A 68 11.16 7.89 0.57
C ALA A 68 12.18 6.99 1.29
N CYS A 69 13.22 6.53 0.58
CA CYS A 69 14.30 5.73 1.17
C CYS A 69 15.07 6.50 2.25
N SER A 70 15.44 7.77 2.02
CA SER A 70 16.10 8.61 3.04
C SER A 70 15.24 8.74 4.29
N ALA A 71 13.96 9.08 4.14
CA ALA A 71 13.03 9.20 5.26
C ALA A 71 12.87 7.89 6.04
N MET A 72 12.88 6.73 5.36
CA MET A 72 12.85 5.42 6.02
C MET A 72 14.09 5.18 6.87
N ILE A 73 15.29 5.44 6.35
CA ILE A 73 16.54 5.24 7.09
C ILE A 73 16.63 6.19 8.27
N GLU A 74 16.26 7.46 8.08
CA GLU A 74 16.24 8.46 9.16
C GLU A 74 15.31 8.04 10.30
N ARG A 75 14.11 7.53 9.97
CA ARG A 75 13.16 7.00 10.95
C ARG A 75 13.70 5.77 11.67
N LEU A 76 14.35 4.86 10.94
CA LEU A 76 14.97 3.68 11.56
C LEU A 76 16.07 4.10 12.54
N GLN A 77 16.89 5.10 12.20
CA GLN A 77 17.89 5.66 13.11
C GLN A 77 17.25 6.27 14.36
N LYS A 78 16.19 7.06 14.19
CA LYS A 78 15.44 7.68 15.31
C LYS A 78 14.75 6.65 16.22
N SER A 79 14.43 5.47 15.70
CA SER A 79 13.80 4.41 16.50
C SER A 79 14.77 3.72 17.47
N LYS A 80 16.09 3.79 17.19
CA LYS A 80 17.14 3.10 17.94
C LYS A 80 17.73 3.98 19.07
N ASN A 81 18.27 3.33 20.11
CA ASN A 81 19.03 3.98 21.17
C ASN A 81 20.53 4.07 20.82
N ALA A 82 21.33 4.63 21.74
CA ALA A 82 22.79 4.76 21.56
C ALA A 82 23.54 3.42 21.38
N HIS A 83 22.91 2.31 21.76
CA HIS A 83 23.43 0.95 21.64
C HIS A 83 22.87 0.22 20.41
N GLY A 84 22.21 0.91 19.47
CA GLY A 84 21.68 0.31 18.24
C GLY A 84 20.40 -0.52 18.40
N PHE A 85 19.92 -0.73 19.62
CA PHE A 85 18.67 -1.44 19.88
C PHE A 85 17.46 -0.52 19.72
N LEU A 86 16.33 -1.10 19.33
CA LEU A 86 15.06 -0.37 19.31
C LEU A 86 14.73 0.16 20.72
N SER A 87 14.36 1.43 20.77
CA SER A 87 13.93 2.09 22.01
C SER A 87 12.43 2.29 22.01
N ALA A 88 11.76 2.02 23.13
CA ALA A 88 10.31 2.21 23.22
C ALA A 88 9.90 3.66 22.88
N GLY A 89 10.64 4.65 23.41
CA GLY A 89 10.40 6.07 23.12
C GLY A 89 10.67 6.46 21.66
N GLY A 90 11.76 5.98 21.06
CA GLY A 90 12.09 6.26 19.66
C GLY A 90 11.10 5.60 18.70
N VAL A 91 10.75 4.34 18.94
CA VAL A 91 9.73 3.62 18.17
C VAL A 91 8.38 4.33 18.29
N GLN A 92 7.96 4.70 19.50
CA GLN A 92 6.71 5.45 19.69
C GLN A 92 6.72 6.78 18.92
N SER A 93 7.81 7.55 18.98
CA SER A 93 7.95 8.81 18.25
C SER A 93 7.84 8.61 16.74
N VAL A 94 8.53 7.61 16.19
CA VAL A 94 8.51 7.31 14.75
C VAL A 94 7.12 6.88 14.30
N LEU A 95 6.44 6.02 15.09
CA LEU A 95 5.08 5.59 14.80
C LEU A 95 4.07 6.74 14.90
N GLN A 96 4.23 7.65 15.85
CA GLN A 96 3.41 8.85 15.94
C GLN A 96 3.61 9.77 14.73
N GLN A 97 4.86 9.97 14.27
CA GLN A 97 5.15 10.75 13.06
C GLN A 97 4.54 10.12 11.81
N LEU A 98 4.69 8.79 11.64
CA LEU A 98 4.06 8.04 10.55
C LEU A 98 2.53 8.14 10.61
N SER A 99 1.95 8.00 11.80
CA SER A 99 0.51 8.16 12.00
C SER A 99 0.06 9.57 11.67
N LEU A 100 0.82 10.60 12.02
CA LEU A 100 0.51 11.98 11.66
C LEU A 100 0.56 12.21 10.16
N GLU A 101 1.52 11.62 9.43
CA GLU A 101 1.56 11.71 7.96
C GLU A 101 0.38 10.99 7.29
N VAL A 102 -0.01 9.83 7.81
CA VAL A 102 -1.20 9.10 7.37
C VAL A 102 -2.48 9.89 7.69
N VAL A 103 -2.57 10.49 8.89
CA VAL A 103 -3.72 11.31 9.32
C VAL A 103 -3.73 12.70 8.65
N ALA A 104 -2.57 13.21 8.22
CA ALA A 104 -2.42 14.46 7.48
C ALA A 104 -2.77 14.34 6.00
N THR A 105 -3.05 13.12 5.51
CA THR A 105 -3.77 12.97 4.24
C THR A 105 -5.06 13.80 4.33
N ARG A 106 -5.32 14.63 3.31
CA ARG A 106 -6.29 15.73 3.39
C ARG A 106 -7.73 15.18 3.37
N GLY A 107 -8.19 14.68 4.51
CA GLY A 107 -9.57 14.31 4.79
C GLY A 107 -9.98 12.87 4.48
N ARG A 108 -11.25 12.58 4.74
CA ARG A 108 -11.90 11.30 4.42
C ARG A 108 -12.16 11.23 2.92
N LEU A 109 -12.20 10.01 2.37
CA LEU A 109 -12.59 9.80 0.98
C LEU A 109 -14.03 10.25 0.76
N VAL A 110 -14.22 11.28 -0.07
CA VAL A 110 -15.55 11.77 -0.45
C VAL A 110 -16.06 10.94 -1.63
N ARG A 111 -17.15 10.22 -1.42
CA ARG A 111 -17.84 9.46 -2.47
C ARG A 111 -19.18 10.10 -2.79
N ARG A 112 -19.54 10.15 -4.07
CA ARG A 112 -20.87 10.58 -4.54
C ARG A 112 -21.74 9.36 -4.82
N PHE A 113 -22.98 9.40 -4.35
CA PHE A 113 -23.95 8.33 -4.52
C PHE A 113 -25.30 8.86 -5.03
N PRO A 114 -26.00 8.10 -5.88
CA PRO A 114 -25.50 6.90 -6.55
C PRO A 114 -24.51 7.26 -7.68
N ALA A 115 -23.62 6.34 -8.05
CA ALA A 115 -22.68 6.55 -9.17
C ALA A 115 -23.37 6.37 -10.53
N ASN A 116 -24.41 5.53 -10.57
CA ASN A 116 -25.29 5.32 -11.70
C ASN A 116 -26.75 5.31 -11.19
N ALA A 117 -27.66 5.80 -12.01
CA ALA A 117 -29.08 5.69 -11.74
C ALA A 117 -29.77 5.28 -13.04
N THR A 118 -30.67 4.30 -12.91
CA THR A 118 -31.49 3.82 -14.00
C THR A 118 -32.93 3.89 -13.53
N GLU A 119 -33.77 4.57 -14.31
CA GLU A 119 -35.20 4.60 -14.13
C GLU A 119 -35.81 3.42 -14.89
N ILE A 120 -36.69 2.67 -14.22
CA ILE A 120 -37.39 1.50 -14.77
C ILE A 120 -38.86 1.72 -14.51
N SER A 121 -39.71 1.46 -15.50
CA SER A 121 -41.15 1.60 -15.33
C SER A 121 -41.67 0.59 -14.32
N CYS A 122 -42.73 0.94 -13.57
CA CYS A 122 -43.33 -0.01 -12.62
C CYS A 122 -43.80 -1.30 -13.32
N ARG A 123 -44.29 -1.17 -14.56
CA ARG A 123 -44.73 -2.31 -15.37
C ARG A 123 -43.58 -3.30 -15.65
N ASP A 124 -42.40 -2.80 -16.02
CA ASP A 124 -41.25 -3.65 -16.32
C ASP A 124 -40.61 -4.19 -15.03
N LEU A 125 -40.71 -3.44 -13.93
CA LEU A 125 -40.23 -3.88 -12.62
C LEU A 125 -41.12 -4.97 -11.99
N GLU A 126 -42.42 -4.92 -12.25
CA GLU A 126 -43.43 -5.89 -11.79
C GLU A 126 -43.52 -7.13 -12.67
N ASP A 127 -42.83 -7.14 -13.82
CA ASP A 127 -42.74 -8.31 -14.69
C ASP A 127 -42.04 -9.48 -13.96
N GLU A 128 -42.74 -10.62 -13.86
CA GLU A 128 -42.25 -11.78 -13.10
C GLU A 128 -40.96 -12.36 -13.69
N ASP A 129 -40.83 -12.37 -15.02
CA ASP A 129 -39.65 -12.89 -15.70
C ASP A 129 -38.44 -11.97 -15.43
N PHE A 130 -38.62 -10.66 -15.47
CA PHE A 130 -37.60 -9.68 -15.07
C PHE A 130 -37.16 -9.88 -13.62
N GLN A 131 -38.09 -9.98 -12.68
CA GLN A 131 -37.76 -10.18 -11.26
C GLN A 131 -37.00 -11.48 -11.03
N ALA A 132 -37.44 -12.57 -11.66
CA ALA A 132 -36.77 -13.86 -11.58
C ALA A 132 -35.34 -13.79 -12.16
N ALA A 133 -35.16 -13.13 -13.30
CA ALA A 133 -33.84 -12.94 -13.93
C ALA A 133 -32.91 -12.08 -13.05
N LEU A 134 -33.41 -10.97 -12.52
CA LEU A 134 -32.66 -10.07 -11.65
C LEU A 134 -32.25 -10.77 -10.35
N ALA A 135 -33.18 -11.45 -9.67
CA ALA A 135 -32.91 -12.19 -8.45
C ALA A 135 -31.86 -13.30 -8.67
N LYS A 136 -32.00 -14.06 -9.76
CA LYS A 136 -31.03 -15.11 -10.13
C LYS A 136 -29.65 -14.54 -10.45
N THR A 137 -29.61 -13.38 -11.09
CA THR A 137 -28.36 -12.68 -11.41
C THR A 137 -27.67 -12.22 -10.12
N LEU A 138 -28.38 -11.53 -9.22
CA LEU A 138 -27.84 -11.08 -7.93
C LEU A 138 -27.37 -12.27 -7.08
N ALA A 139 -28.15 -13.35 -7.01
CA ALA A 139 -27.77 -14.56 -6.29
C ALA A 139 -26.47 -15.15 -6.84
N LYS A 140 -26.35 -15.32 -8.17
CA LYS A 140 -25.11 -15.79 -8.80
C LYS A 140 -23.93 -14.86 -8.49
N MET A 141 -24.11 -13.55 -8.62
CA MET A 141 -23.04 -12.57 -8.36
C MET A 141 -22.55 -12.57 -6.91
N SER A 142 -23.38 -13.02 -5.95
CA SER A 142 -23.00 -13.06 -4.53
C SER A 142 -21.96 -14.13 -4.19
N HIS A 143 -21.86 -15.20 -4.98
CA HIS A 143 -21.02 -16.36 -4.65
C HIS A 143 -20.21 -16.91 -5.82
N GLN A 144 -20.62 -16.67 -7.07
CA GLN A 144 -19.94 -17.22 -8.23
C GLN A 144 -18.74 -16.35 -8.58
N THR A 145 -17.56 -16.94 -8.52
CA THR A 145 -16.33 -16.24 -8.90
C THR A 145 -16.14 -16.24 -10.41
N VAL A 146 -15.64 -15.12 -10.94
CA VAL A 146 -15.30 -14.93 -12.36
C VAL A 146 -13.79 -14.80 -12.46
N GLU A 147 -13.12 -15.68 -13.19
CA GLU A 147 -11.65 -15.75 -13.22
C GLU A 147 -11.00 -14.45 -13.74
N GLU A 148 -11.67 -13.75 -14.66
CA GLU A 148 -11.25 -12.45 -15.22
C GLU A 148 -11.28 -11.31 -14.19
N THR A 149 -11.91 -11.54 -13.04
CA THR A 149 -11.97 -10.57 -11.94
C THR A 149 -10.99 -10.86 -10.81
N LYS A 150 -10.28 -12.01 -10.88
CA LYS A 150 -9.20 -12.32 -9.97
C LYS A 150 -7.91 -11.67 -10.43
N HIS A 151 -7.16 -11.15 -9.47
CA HIS A 151 -5.79 -10.72 -9.73
C HIS A 151 -4.92 -11.94 -10.01
N LYS A 152 -3.98 -11.81 -10.95
CA LYS A 152 -2.99 -12.84 -11.24
C LYS A 152 -1.61 -12.30 -10.94
N VAL A 153 -0.77 -13.14 -10.34
CA VAL A 153 0.64 -12.84 -10.08
C VAL A 153 1.52 -13.80 -10.83
N LYS A 154 2.67 -13.33 -11.27
CA LYS A 154 3.68 -14.15 -11.92
C LYS A 154 4.64 -14.73 -10.87
N LYS A 155 4.63 -16.05 -10.68
CA LYS A 155 5.58 -16.78 -9.82
C LYS A 155 6.31 -17.80 -10.65
N ALA A 156 7.63 -17.87 -10.55
CA ALA A 156 8.46 -18.78 -11.34
C ALA A 156 8.14 -18.77 -12.87
N LYS A 157 7.86 -17.57 -13.42
CA LYS A 157 7.42 -17.33 -14.81
C LYS A 157 6.01 -17.82 -15.18
N GLN A 158 5.26 -18.44 -14.27
CA GLN A 158 3.88 -18.88 -14.47
C GLN A 158 2.88 -17.92 -13.79
N GLU A 159 1.68 -17.79 -14.36
CA GLU A 159 0.60 -17.01 -13.75
C GLU A 159 -0.17 -17.86 -12.74
N HIS A 160 -0.38 -17.31 -11.55
CA HIS A 160 -1.19 -17.92 -10.51
C HIS A 160 -2.25 -16.92 -10.03
N PRO A 161 -3.48 -17.37 -9.72
CA PRO A 161 -4.46 -16.52 -9.07
C PRO A 161 -3.92 -16.03 -7.71
N GLU A 162 -4.06 -14.74 -7.46
CA GLU A 162 -3.63 -14.09 -6.23
C GLU A 162 -4.85 -13.86 -5.32
N ASP A 163 -4.96 -14.72 -4.31
CA ASP A 163 -6.07 -14.68 -3.37
C ASP A 163 -5.94 -13.56 -2.33
N ARG A 164 -4.77 -12.90 -2.23
CA ARG A 164 -4.53 -11.80 -1.27
C ARG A 164 -5.24 -10.51 -1.62
N GLU A 165 -5.56 -10.32 -2.90
CA GLU A 165 -6.21 -9.11 -3.40
C GLU A 165 -7.72 -9.31 -3.51
N THR A 166 -8.47 -8.28 -3.12
CA THR A 166 -9.94 -8.29 -3.27
C THR A 166 -10.30 -8.48 -4.74
N VAL A 167 -11.29 -9.35 -5.01
CA VAL A 167 -11.82 -9.57 -6.37
C VAL A 167 -12.32 -8.25 -6.95
N HIS A 168 -11.97 -7.97 -8.21
CA HIS A 168 -12.36 -6.73 -8.87
C HIS A 168 -13.90 -6.62 -8.96
N PRO A 169 -14.52 -5.53 -8.48
CA PRO A 169 -15.97 -5.45 -8.32
C PRO A 169 -16.75 -5.25 -9.64
N ARG A 170 -16.12 -5.45 -10.81
CA ARG A 170 -16.67 -5.06 -12.14
C ARG A 170 -18.01 -5.73 -12.45
N ILE A 171 -18.23 -6.94 -11.94
CA ILE A 171 -19.52 -7.62 -12.12
C ILE A 171 -20.65 -6.82 -11.44
N VAL A 172 -20.38 -6.19 -10.30
CA VAL A 172 -21.36 -5.37 -9.59
C VAL A 172 -21.39 -3.95 -10.13
N VAL A 173 -20.25 -3.33 -10.40
CA VAL A 173 -20.19 -1.91 -10.76
C VAL A 173 -20.39 -1.63 -12.25
N ASP A 174 -20.19 -2.63 -13.13
CA ASP A 174 -20.31 -2.47 -14.58
C ASP A 174 -21.45 -3.33 -15.16
N LEU A 175 -21.47 -4.64 -14.86
CA LEU A 175 -22.45 -5.56 -15.45
C LEU A 175 -23.87 -5.30 -14.93
N LEU A 176 -24.09 -5.24 -13.62
CA LEU A 176 -25.43 -5.02 -13.07
C LEU A 176 -26.06 -3.70 -13.57
N PRO A 177 -25.37 -2.55 -13.56
CA PRO A 177 -25.88 -1.32 -14.19
C PRO A 177 -26.13 -1.45 -15.69
N GLY A 178 -25.32 -2.23 -16.39
CA GLY A 178 -25.54 -2.57 -17.80
C GLY A 178 -26.84 -3.34 -18.02
N ILE A 179 -27.14 -4.32 -17.17
CA ILE A 179 -28.40 -5.08 -17.19
C ILE A 179 -29.59 -4.16 -16.90
N LEU A 180 -29.51 -3.36 -15.83
CA LEU A 180 -30.60 -2.44 -15.46
C LEU A 180 -30.88 -1.44 -16.58
N ARG A 181 -29.83 -0.89 -17.23
CA ARG A 181 -29.97 0.00 -18.39
C ARG A 181 -30.63 -0.67 -19.60
N GLY A 182 -30.53 -1.99 -19.76
CA GLY A 182 -31.27 -2.70 -20.81
C GLY A 182 -32.78 -2.72 -20.57
N ALA A 183 -33.21 -2.62 -19.31
CA ALA A 183 -34.61 -2.64 -18.88
C ALA A 183 -35.19 -1.24 -18.60
N GLY A 184 -34.41 -0.18 -18.80
CA GLY A 184 -34.82 1.18 -18.43
C GLY A 184 -33.93 2.25 -19.05
N GLU A 185 -34.01 3.46 -18.52
CA GLU A 185 -33.27 4.61 -19.03
C GLU A 185 -32.28 5.13 -18.00
N GLN A 186 -31.08 5.51 -18.45
CA GLN A 186 -30.12 6.13 -17.55
C GLN A 186 -30.58 7.55 -17.22
N VAL A 187 -30.73 7.84 -15.93
CA VAL A 187 -31.18 9.15 -15.45
C VAL A 187 -30.14 9.82 -14.59
N SER A 188 -30.21 11.15 -14.53
CA SER A 188 -29.45 11.95 -13.58
C SER A 188 -30.32 12.21 -12.35
N VAL A 189 -29.83 11.84 -11.18
CA VAL A 189 -30.52 12.07 -9.91
C VAL A 189 -29.67 12.95 -9.00
N THR A 190 -30.32 13.69 -8.10
CA THR A 190 -29.60 14.44 -7.08
C THR A 190 -28.91 13.48 -6.13
N GLY A 191 -27.59 13.36 -6.28
CA GLY A 191 -26.79 12.51 -5.44
C GLY A 191 -26.45 13.13 -4.08
N ILE A 192 -26.04 12.28 -3.14
CA ILE A 192 -25.45 12.67 -1.87
C ILE A 192 -23.94 12.48 -1.90
N SER A 193 -23.22 13.30 -1.14
CA SER A 193 -21.77 13.13 -0.92
C SER A 193 -21.54 12.60 0.49
N LYS A 194 -20.80 11.50 0.62
CA LYS A 194 -20.48 10.88 1.90
C LYS A 194 -18.98 10.78 2.10
N ASN A 195 -18.52 11.27 3.25
CA ASN A 195 -17.17 11.09 3.74
C ASN A 195 -17.01 9.68 4.32
N THR A 196 -16.29 8.80 3.62
CA THR A 196 -16.15 7.38 3.96
C THR A 196 -14.81 7.12 4.66
N HIS A 197 -14.81 6.33 5.74
CA HIS A 197 -13.63 6.03 6.55
C HIS A 197 -12.96 4.70 6.21
N GLU A 198 -11.62 4.69 6.22
CA GLU A 198 -10.66 3.57 6.37
C GLU A 198 -11.01 2.38 7.26
N GLU A 199 -11.86 1.40 6.92
CA GLU A 199 -12.07 0.26 7.82
C GLU A 199 -11.31 -0.98 7.36
N VAL A 200 -10.41 -1.45 8.23
CA VAL A 200 -9.69 -2.72 8.09
C VAL A 200 -10.28 -3.71 9.09
N MET A 201 -11.10 -4.62 8.59
CA MET A 201 -11.62 -5.72 9.41
C MET A 201 -10.54 -6.81 9.50
N TRP A 202 -10.06 -7.07 10.71
CA TRP A 202 -8.97 -8.02 11.00
C TRP A 202 -9.41 -9.22 11.85
N SER A 203 -10.42 -9.08 12.71
CA SER A 203 -10.85 -10.17 13.59
C SER A 203 -11.49 -11.32 12.80
N ASN A 204 -10.91 -12.52 12.88
CA ASN A 204 -11.40 -13.75 12.22
C ASN A 204 -11.52 -13.66 10.69
N SER A 205 -10.73 -12.81 10.02
CA SER A 205 -10.64 -12.80 8.56
C SER A 205 -9.32 -13.42 8.09
N LYS A 206 -9.38 -14.28 7.06
CA LYS A 206 -8.17 -14.87 6.43
C LYS A 206 -7.24 -13.78 5.88
N LEU A 207 -7.82 -12.67 5.44
CA LEU A 207 -7.14 -11.49 4.91
C LEU A 207 -7.83 -10.22 5.44
N PRO A 208 -7.09 -9.13 5.70
CA PRO A 208 -7.70 -7.87 6.06
C PRO A 208 -8.60 -7.38 4.93
N TRP A 209 -9.88 -7.13 5.22
CA TRP A 209 -10.75 -6.50 4.21
C TRP A 209 -10.25 -5.08 3.98
N ARG A 210 -9.83 -4.80 2.75
CA ARG A 210 -9.42 -3.47 2.31
C ARG A 210 -10.21 -3.14 1.05
N ARG A 211 -10.41 -1.84 0.85
CA ARG A 211 -11.06 -1.36 -0.37
C ARG A 211 -10.12 -1.53 -1.55
N SER A 212 -10.69 -1.65 -2.74
CA SER A 212 -9.91 -1.48 -3.96
C SER A 212 -9.25 -0.09 -3.96
N PRO A 213 -7.97 0.02 -4.38
CA PRO A 213 -7.32 1.31 -4.59
C PRO A 213 -8.13 2.20 -5.55
N LEU A 214 -7.98 3.53 -5.43
CA LEU A 214 -8.56 4.50 -6.36
C LEU A 214 -7.72 4.64 -7.62
#